data_AF-A0A0D0S1B6-F1
#
_entry.id   AF-A0A0D0S1B6-F1
#
_cell.length_a   1.000
_cell.length_b   1.000
_cell.length_c   1.000
_cell.angle_alpha   90.00
_cell.angle_beta   90.00
_cell.angle_gamma   90.00
#
_symmetry.space_group_name_H-M   'P 1'
#
loop_
_entity.id
_entity.type
_entity.pdbx_description
1 polymer ?
#
loop_
_entity_poly.entity_id
_entity_poly.type
_entity_poly.pdbx_seq_one_letter_code
_entity_poly.pdbx_strand_id
1 'polypeptide(L)'
;MLVACATLPPPTNELADARQAVSRATDLDADQYASEQLASARDGLSRAQVAMSEGRNDAARALANAASADADLAIALSANAKAAAELAQRRDEVRELRERFEGASTR
;
A
#
# COMPACT_ATOMS: atom_id res chain seq x y z
N MET A 1 42.90 -11.78 -7.32
CA MET A 1 42.68 -10.41 -7.85
C MET A 1 41.79 -9.67 -6.88
N LEU A 2 42.12 -8.41 -6.62
CA LEU A 2 41.53 -7.59 -5.57
C LEU A 2 40.01 -7.48 -5.72
N VAL A 3 39.31 -7.70 -4.61
CA VAL A 3 37.88 -7.42 -4.44
C VAL A 3 37.72 -5.92 -4.62
N ALA A 4 37.27 -5.51 -5.80
CA ALA A 4 36.70 -4.18 -5.96
C ALA A 4 35.46 -4.17 -5.06
N CYS A 5 35.57 -3.49 -3.91
CA CYS A 5 34.42 -3.03 -3.16
C CYS A 5 33.61 -2.16 -4.13
N ALA A 6 32.64 -2.77 -4.80
CA ALA A 6 31.60 -2.06 -5.50
C ALA A 6 30.78 -1.38 -4.41
N THR A 7 31.21 -0.21 -3.96
CA THR A 7 30.37 0.71 -3.23
C THR A 7 29.20 1.00 -4.15
N LEU A 8 28.09 0.29 -3.96
CA LEU A 8 26.87 0.54 -4.72
C LEU A 8 26.55 2.03 -4.55
N PRO A 9 26.19 2.73 -5.63
CA PRO A 9 25.84 4.13 -5.53
C PRO A 9 24.71 4.30 -4.50
N PRO A 10 24.66 5.46 -3.82
CA PRO A 10 23.63 5.72 -2.83
C PRO A 10 22.22 5.43 -3.41
N PRO A 11 21.31 4.79 -2.65
CA PRO A 11 20.00 4.33 -3.15
C PRO A 11 18.98 5.46 -3.34
N THR A 12 19.32 6.46 -4.14
CA THR A 12 18.47 7.64 -4.39
C THR A 12 17.20 7.27 -5.14
N ASN A 13 17.30 6.36 -6.11
CA ASN A 13 16.16 5.92 -6.91
C ASN A 13 15.19 5.11 -6.05
N GLU A 14 15.70 4.18 -5.25
CA GLU A 14 14.88 3.33 -4.40
C GLU A 14 14.17 4.17 -3.32
N LEU A 15 14.83 5.19 -2.77
CA LEU A 15 14.17 6.15 -1.88
C LEU A 15 13.10 6.97 -2.59
N ALA A 16 13.30 7.37 -3.84
CA ALA A 16 12.28 8.07 -4.62
C ALA A 16 11.08 7.17 -4.92
N ASP A 17 11.33 5.91 -5.31
CA ASP A 17 10.29 4.92 -5.58
C ASP A 17 9.47 4.63 -4.32
N ALA A 18 10.12 4.44 -3.17
CA ALA A 18 9.46 4.23 -1.89
C ALA A 18 8.60 5.45 -1.47
N ARG A 19 9.11 6.68 -1.66
CA ARG A 19 8.32 7.90 -1.41
C ARG A 19 7.09 7.96 -2.30
N GLN A 20 7.26 7.68 -3.59
CA GLN A 20 6.16 7.68 -4.54
C GLN A 20 5.13 6.60 -4.18
N ALA A 21 5.56 5.40 -3.81
CA ALA A 21 4.68 4.31 -3.41
C ALA A 21 3.84 4.68 -2.17
N VAL A 22 4.48 5.25 -1.13
CA VAL A 22 3.77 5.72 0.07
C VAL A 22 2.77 6.84 -0.25
N SER A 23 3.12 7.76 -1.17
CA SER A 23 2.19 8.80 -1.64
C SER A 23 0.99 8.16 -2.36
N ARG A 24 1.23 7.27 -3.34
CA ARG A 24 0.17 6.57 -4.07
C ARG A 24 -0.76 5.81 -3.12
N ALA A 25 -0.20 5.15 -2.10
CA ALA A 25 -1.01 4.44 -1.11
C ALA A 25 -1.93 5.39 -0.33
N THR A 26 -1.43 6.57 0.04
CA THR A 26 -2.24 7.61 0.67
C THR A 26 -3.34 8.12 -0.27
N ASP A 27 -3.01 8.39 -1.54
CA ASP A 27 -3.96 8.84 -2.57
C ASP A 27 -5.06 7.81 -2.88
N LEU A 28 -4.80 6.52 -2.59
CA LEU A 28 -5.74 5.41 -2.80
C LEU A 28 -6.47 5.00 -1.51
N ASP A 29 -6.57 5.91 -0.55
CA ASP A 29 -7.27 5.76 0.74
C ASP A 29 -6.77 4.59 1.59
N ALA A 30 -5.49 4.21 1.46
CA ALA A 30 -4.93 3.16 2.31
C ALA A 30 -4.88 3.59 3.79
N ASP A 31 -4.96 4.88 4.10
CA ASP A 31 -5.13 5.39 5.47
C ASP A 31 -6.47 4.99 6.09
N GLN A 32 -7.52 4.83 5.28
CA GLN A 32 -8.85 4.42 5.74
C GLN A 32 -8.98 2.88 5.80
N TYR A 33 -8.45 2.19 4.80
CA TYR A 33 -8.72 0.76 4.60
C TYR A 33 -7.53 -0.18 4.91
N ALA A 34 -6.32 0.34 5.03
CA ALA A 34 -5.08 -0.42 5.27
C ALA A 34 -4.07 0.36 6.13
N SER A 35 -4.57 1.00 7.19
CA SER A 35 -3.83 2.00 7.98
C SER A 35 -2.55 1.45 8.61
N GLU A 36 -2.57 0.19 9.06
CA GLU A 36 -1.42 -0.50 9.63
C GLU A 36 -0.31 -0.69 8.59
N GLN A 37 -0.65 -1.17 7.39
CA GLN A 37 0.35 -1.41 6.33
C GLN A 37 0.91 -0.09 5.82
N LEU A 38 0.07 0.95 5.69
CA LEU A 38 0.54 2.29 5.35
C LEU A 38 1.47 2.88 6.43
N ALA A 39 1.21 2.61 7.71
CA ALA A 39 2.09 3.00 8.81
C ALA A 39 3.44 2.27 8.73
N SER A 40 3.45 0.96 8.45
CA SER A 40 4.68 0.18 8.24
C SER A 40 5.52 0.76 7.09
N ALA A 41 4.89 1.06 5.95
CA ALA A 41 5.56 1.65 4.80
C ALA A 41 6.18 3.02 5.13
N ARG A 42 5.47 3.86 5.89
CA ARG A 42 5.98 5.18 6.34
C ARG A 42 7.16 5.05 7.31
N ASP A 43 7.09 4.13 8.27
CA ASP A 43 8.20 3.84 9.19
C ASP A 43 9.43 3.32 8.44
N GLY A 44 9.25 2.34 7.55
CA GLY A 44 10.30 1.78 6.71
C GLY A 44 10.99 2.86 5.87
N LEU A 45 10.20 3.75 5.26
CA LEU A 45 10.72 4.87 4.48
C LEU A 45 11.51 5.86 5.36
N SER A 46 11.03 6.18 6.56
CA SER A 46 11.75 7.03 7.51
C SER A 46 13.10 6.41 7.89
N ARG A 47 13.11 5.12 8.23
CA ARG A 47 14.33 4.37 8.56
C ARG A 47 15.30 4.28 7.38
N ALA A 48 14.80 4.14 6.15
CA ALA A 48 15.61 4.17 4.94
C ALA A 48 16.33 5.51 4.76
N GLN A 49 15.62 6.62 5.02
CA GLN A 49 16.20 7.97 4.95
C GLN A 49 17.26 8.21 6.02
N VAL A 50 17.03 7.71 7.24
CA VAL A 50 18.04 7.74 8.32
C VAL A 50 19.28 6.95 7.91
N ALA A 51 19.12 5.69 7.49
CA ALA A 51 20.24 4.86 7.04
C ALA A 51 21.03 5.50 5.89
N MET A 52 20.36 6.18 4.96
CA MET A 52 20.99 6.93 3.88
C MET A 52 21.83 8.10 4.41
N SER A 53 21.31 8.87 5.36
CA SER A 53 22.03 9.98 5.98
C SER A 53 23.28 9.55 6.76
N GLU A 54 23.28 8.31 7.26
CA GLU A 54 24.40 7.68 7.95
C GLU A 54 25.39 6.96 7.00
N GLY A 55 25.16 7.04 5.68
CA GLY A 55 25.99 6.36 4.68
C GLY A 55 25.82 4.84 4.62
N ARG A 56 24.82 4.28 5.31
CA ARG A 56 24.50 2.85 5.31
C ARG A 56 23.66 2.48 4.07
N ASN A 57 24.27 2.62 2.89
CA ASN A 57 23.60 2.50 1.58
C ASN A 57 22.86 1.16 1.39
N ASP A 58 23.43 0.03 1.80
CA ASP A 58 22.78 -1.27 1.65
C ASP A 58 21.54 -1.41 2.55
N ALA A 59 21.64 -0.93 3.79
CA ALA A 59 20.51 -0.91 4.71
C ALA A 59 19.41 0.04 4.22
N ALA A 60 19.79 1.23 3.73
CA ALA A 60 18.86 2.19 3.15
C ALA A 60 18.12 1.61 1.94
N ARG A 61 18.82 0.89 1.07
CA ARG A 61 18.26 0.21 -0.10
C ARG A 61 17.26 -0.87 0.29
N ALA A 62 17.64 -1.74 1.24
CA ALA A 62 16.76 -2.80 1.72
C ALA A 62 15.49 -2.24 2.37
N LEU A 63 15.63 -1.21 3.22
CA LEU A 63 14.50 -0.54 3.87
C LEU A 63 13.59 0.19 2.88
N ALA A 64 14.16 0.84 1.86
CA ALA A 64 13.37 1.51 0.82
C ALA A 64 12.54 0.50 -0.01
N ASN A 65 13.14 -0.61 -0.41
CA ASN A 65 12.43 -1.67 -1.13
C ASN A 65 11.32 -2.29 -0.29
N ALA A 66 11.59 -2.56 1.00
CA ALA A 66 10.57 -3.04 1.93
C ALA A 66 9.43 -2.04 2.10
N ALA A 67 9.73 -0.75 2.25
CA ALA A 67 8.72 0.31 2.36
C ALA A 67 7.86 0.42 1.10
N SER A 68 8.45 0.26 -0.10
CA SER A 68 7.67 0.22 -1.35
C SER A 68 6.73 -0.98 -1.40
N ALA A 69 7.22 -2.17 -1.01
CA ALA A 69 6.40 -3.39 -0.98
C ALA A 69 5.25 -3.30 0.03
N ASP A 70 5.48 -2.73 1.21
CA ASP A 70 4.45 -2.47 2.22
C ASP A 70 3.41 -1.46 1.72
N ALA A 71 3.84 -0.42 0.99
CA ALA A 71 2.92 0.55 0.39
C ALA A 71 2.04 -0.09 -0.72
N ASP A 72 2.63 -0.94 -1.56
CA ASP A 72 1.89 -1.66 -2.60
C ASP A 72 0.92 -2.68 -1.98
N LEU A 73 1.30 -3.33 -0.87
CA LEU A 73 0.40 -4.18 -0.07
C LEU A 73 -0.77 -3.36 0.49
N ALA A 74 -0.51 -2.18 1.05
CA ALA A 74 -1.55 -1.30 1.57
C ALA A 74 -2.56 -0.89 0.48
N ILE A 75 -2.08 -0.62 -0.74
CA ILE A 75 -2.94 -0.35 -1.91
C ILE A 75 -3.83 -1.55 -2.23
N ALA A 76 -3.25 -2.75 -2.29
CA ALA A 76 -4.01 -3.96 -2.61
C ALA A 76 -5.10 -4.25 -1.56
N LEU A 77 -4.79 -4.07 -0.28
CA LEU A 77 -5.74 -4.23 0.81
C LEU A 77 -6.86 -3.18 0.75
N SER A 78 -6.51 -1.92 0.47
CA SER A 78 -7.50 -0.86 0.28
C SER A 78 -8.47 -1.16 -0.87
N ALA A 79 -7.93 -1.57 -2.02
CA ALA A 79 -8.74 -1.95 -3.17
C ALA A 79 -9.66 -3.13 -2.87
N ASN A 80 -9.17 -4.15 -2.14
CA ASN A 80 -9.97 -5.30 -1.74
C ASN A 80 -11.11 -4.90 -0.80
N ALA A 81 -10.82 -4.08 0.22
CA ALA A 81 -11.84 -3.59 1.15
C ALA A 81 -12.95 -2.81 0.44
N LYS A 82 -12.57 -1.91 -0.49
CA LYS A 82 -13.52 -1.15 -1.31
C LYS A 82 -14.40 -2.07 -2.17
N ALA A 83 -13.79 -3.05 -2.85
CA ALA A 83 -14.52 -4.01 -3.68
C ALA A 83 -15.49 -4.88 -2.85
N ALA A 84 -15.08 -5.30 -1.65
CA ALA A 84 -15.93 -6.06 -0.74
C ALA A 84 -17.14 -5.24 -0.27
N ALA A 85 -16.93 -3.96 0.06
CA ALA A 85 -18.01 -3.05 0.45
C ALA A 85 -19.00 -2.82 -0.71
N GLU A 86 -18.51 -2.57 -1.93
CA GLU A 86 -19.38 -2.43 -3.10
C GLU A 86 -20.19 -3.72 -3.35
N LEU A 87 -19.55 -4.89 -3.26
CA LEU A 87 -20.26 -6.16 -3.43
C LEU A 87 -21.36 -6.37 -2.38
N ALA A 88 -21.12 -5.98 -1.12
CA ALA A 88 -22.13 -6.05 -0.07
C ALA A 88 -23.33 -5.13 -0.39
N GLN A 89 -23.06 -3.88 -0.76
CA GLN A 89 -24.10 -2.93 -1.16
C GLN A 89 -24.94 -3.45 -2.33
N ARG A 90 -24.30 -3.96 -3.39
CA ARG A 90 -25.00 -4.53 -4.57
C ARG A 90 -25.89 -5.71 -4.20
N ARG A 91 -25.45 -6.57 -3.28
CA ARG A 91 -26.24 -7.71 -2.81
C ARG A 91 -27.47 -7.27 -2.03
N ASP A 92 -27.33 -6.22 -1.24
CA ASP A 92 -28.44 -5.62 -0.49
C ASP A 92 -29.47 -4.97 -1.44
N GLU A 93 -29.00 -4.21 -2.43
CA GLU A 93 -29.85 -3.62 -3.50
C GLU A 93 -30.65 -4.71 -4.24
N VAL A 94 -30.01 -5.82 -4.61
CA VAL A 94 -30.68 -6.95 -5.30
C VAL A 94 -31.69 -7.64 -4.39
N ARG A 95 -31.39 -7.80 -3.10
CA ARG A 95 -32.32 -8.40 -2.13
C ARG A 95 -33.57 -7.54 -1.97
N GLU A 96 -33.39 -6.24 -1.73
CA GLU A 96 -34.51 -5.30 -1.60
C GLU A 96 -35.39 -5.29 -2.85
N LEU A 97 -34.77 -5.32 -4.03
CA LEU A 97 -35.51 -5.35 -5.29
C LEU A 97 -36.37 -6.63 -5.43
N ARG A 98 -35.83 -7.79 -5.03
CA ARG A 98 -36.58 -9.07 -5.03
C ARG A 98 -37.77 -9.05 -4.08
N GLU A 99 -37.58 -8.57 -2.85
CA GLU A 99 -38.64 -8.46 -1.85
C GLU A 99 -39.78 -7.54 -2.33
N ARG A 100 -39.45 -6.44 -3.03
CA ARG A 100 -40.44 -5.54 -3.63
C ARG A 100 -41.28 -6.21 -4.73
N PHE A 101 -40.66 -7.05 -5.57
CA PHE A 101 -41.40 -7.79 -6.60
C PHE A 101 -42.32 -8.87 -5.99
N GLU A 102 -41.83 -9.61 -4.99
CA GLU A 102 -42.63 -10.62 -4.30
C GLU A 102 -43.81 -10.00 -3.56
N GLY A 103 -43.59 -8.91 -2.81
CA GLY A 103 -44.65 -8.20 -2.09
C GLY A 103 -45.66 -7.49 -3.00
N ALA A 104 -45.26 -7.10 -4.22
CA ALA A 104 -46.16 -6.56 -5.24
C ALA A 104 -46.98 -7.66 -5.94
N SER A 105 -46.47 -8.89 -6.03
CA SER A 105 -47.18 -10.02 -6.65
C SER A 105 -48.28 -10.62 -5.75
N THR A 106 -48.21 -10.41 -4.44
CA THR A 106 -49.20 -10.90 -3.46
C THR A 106 -50.34 -9.92 -3.17
N ARG A 107 -50.41 -8.79 -3.86
CA ARG A 107 -51.39 -7.71 -3.66
C ARG A 107 -52.20 -7.47 -4.92
#